data_AF-A0A8D8HFH6-F1
#
_entry.id   AF-A0A8D8HFH6-F1
#
_cell.length_a   1.000
_cell.length_b   1.000
_cell.length_c   1.000
_cell.angle_alpha   90.00
_cell.angle_beta   90.00
_cell.angle_gamma   90.00
#
_symmetry.space_group_name_H-M   'P 1'
#
loop_
_entity.id
_entity.type
_entity.pdbx_description
1 polymer ?
#
loop_
_entity_poly.entity_id
_entity_poly.type
_entity_poly.pdbx_seq_one_letter_code
_entity_poly.pdbx_strand_id
1 'polypeptide(L)'
;MTRLAWKLSTLYAALLVPFVAADDLPPYNCDAVFKFEGQFEKIVALIPYHVYPIYTLCTNVQFAKEYRAAMELYEQAASDPVCARMNFKRSRVNLIDMMHDQLVSLWSTANCQDCLDRANETREFLAHFDELDKCLTKHLLSPCDPCAESYGAIQGQYEGLVRGHKDTICVDVEDRMNQTRHRWSAEFNCCRNRQHSTT
;
A
#
# COMPACT_ATOMS: atom_id res chain seq x y z
N MET A 1 -10.69 76.90 -40.40
CA MET A 1 -11.87 76.20 -39.84
C MET A 1 -12.20 75.03 -40.75
N THR A 2 -11.91 73.81 -40.35
CA THR A 2 -12.57 72.57 -40.82
C THR A 2 -12.07 71.40 -39.98
N ARG A 3 -13.03 70.68 -39.38
CA ARG A 3 -12.81 69.58 -38.43
C ARG A 3 -12.39 68.32 -39.20
N LEU A 4 -11.28 67.68 -38.83
CA LEU A 4 -11.00 66.30 -39.24
C LEU A 4 -11.80 65.34 -38.35
N ALA A 5 -12.80 64.71 -38.94
CA ALA A 5 -13.46 63.54 -38.39
C ALA A 5 -12.65 62.30 -38.81
N TRP A 6 -11.98 61.64 -37.86
CA TRP A 6 -11.46 60.29 -38.07
C TRP A 6 -12.51 59.31 -37.55
N LYS A 7 -13.09 58.55 -38.49
CA LYS A 7 -13.93 57.39 -38.21
C LYS A 7 -13.07 56.34 -37.51
N LEU A 8 -13.39 56.05 -36.24
CA LEU A 8 -12.87 54.88 -35.54
C LEU A 8 -13.42 53.63 -36.23
N SER A 9 -12.52 52.83 -36.82
CA SER A 9 -12.85 51.52 -37.38
C SER A 9 -13.41 50.60 -36.31
N THR A 10 -14.61 50.11 -36.58
CA THR A 10 -15.28 48.99 -35.95
C THR A 10 -14.42 47.73 -36.05
N LEU A 11 -13.70 47.35 -35.00
CA LEU A 11 -13.13 46.02 -34.81
C LEU A 11 -12.89 45.84 -33.31
N TYR A 12 -13.31 44.70 -32.77
CA TYR A 12 -13.31 44.30 -31.35
C TYR A 12 -14.50 44.77 -30.51
N ALA A 13 -15.68 44.21 -30.77
CA ALA A 13 -16.71 44.06 -29.75
C ALA A 13 -16.99 42.57 -29.53
N ALA A 14 -16.44 42.05 -28.44
CA ALA A 14 -16.96 40.97 -27.60
C ALA A 14 -17.44 39.68 -28.30
N LEU A 15 -16.51 38.76 -28.54
CA LEU A 15 -16.76 37.36 -28.19
C LEU A 15 -16.29 37.18 -26.74
N LEU A 16 -17.05 37.76 -25.80
CA LEU A 16 -16.98 37.34 -24.41
C LEU A 16 -17.61 35.95 -24.38
N VAL A 17 -16.79 34.91 -24.52
CA VAL A 17 -17.14 33.61 -23.94
C VAL A 17 -17.44 33.94 -22.47
N PRO A 18 -18.64 33.67 -21.95
CA PRO A 18 -18.89 33.87 -20.54
C PRO A 18 -17.89 32.96 -19.82
N PHE A 19 -16.84 33.56 -19.26
CA PHE A 19 -16.13 32.97 -18.15
C PHE A 19 -17.21 32.79 -17.09
N VAL A 20 -17.63 31.54 -16.88
CA VAL A 20 -18.35 31.20 -15.66
C VAL A 20 -17.41 31.63 -14.54
N ALA A 21 -17.75 32.72 -13.88
CA ALA A 21 -17.02 33.19 -12.73
C ALA A 21 -16.96 32.03 -11.73
N ALA A 22 -15.81 31.81 -11.11
CA ALA A 22 -15.66 30.82 -10.05
C ALA A 22 -16.68 31.03 -8.91
N ASP A 23 -17.30 32.22 -8.85
CA ASP A 23 -18.25 32.67 -7.84
C ASP A 23 -19.68 32.13 -7.99
N ASP A 24 -20.05 31.43 -9.08
CA ASP A 24 -21.39 30.82 -9.25
C ASP A 24 -21.45 29.35 -8.77
N LEU A 25 -20.40 28.84 -8.12
CA LEU A 25 -20.44 27.52 -7.53
C LEU A 25 -21.20 27.58 -6.20
N PRO A 26 -22.29 26.79 -6.02
CA PRO A 26 -22.95 26.71 -4.73
C PRO A 26 -21.93 26.31 -3.67
N PRO A 27 -22.08 26.74 -2.39
CA PRO A 27 -21.23 26.26 -1.32
C PRO A 27 -21.31 24.73 -1.29
N TYR A 28 -20.27 24.06 -1.77
CA TYR A 28 -20.24 22.62 -1.89
C TYR A 28 -19.26 22.09 -0.85
N ASN A 29 -19.75 21.17 -0.02
CA ASN A 29 -18.95 20.54 1.02
C ASN A 29 -18.52 19.15 0.54
N CYS A 30 -17.30 19.04 0.02
CA CYS A 30 -16.69 17.75 -0.32
C CYS A 30 -15.87 17.19 0.85
N ASP A 31 -16.47 17.12 2.03
CA ASP A 31 -15.86 16.61 3.26
C ASP A 31 -15.21 15.23 3.07
N ALA A 32 -15.81 14.36 2.26
CA ALA A 32 -15.25 13.05 1.92
C ALA A 32 -13.89 13.14 1.20
N VAL A 33 -13.67 14.16 0.35
CA VAL A 33 -12.38 14.39 -0.33
C VAL A 33 -11.31 14.77 0.71
N PHE A 34 -11.60 15.74 1.57
CA PHE A 34 -10.66 16.16 2.62
C PHE A 34 -10.35 15.03 3.60
N LYS A 35 -11.36 14.21 3.94
CA LYS A 35 -11.16 13.03 4.78
C LYS A 35 -10.33 11.97 4.08
N PHE A 36 -10.53 11.75 2.78
CA PHE A 36 -9.72 10.83 1.99
C PHE A 36 -8.25 11.27 1.96
N GLU A 37 -7.98 12.56 1.73
CA GLU A 37 -6.63 13.12 1.78
C GLU A 37 -5.97 12.89 3.15
N GLY A 38 -6.71 13.13 4.24
CA GLY A 38 -6.23 12.85 5.59
C GLY A 38 -5.97 11.36 5.86
N GLN A 39 -6.74 10.45 5.24
CA GLN A 39 -6.47 9.02 5.34
C GLN A 39 -5.24 8.60 4.54
N PHE A 40 -5.04 9.18 3.35
CA PHE A 40 -3.83 8.97 2.57
C PHE A 40 -2.59 9.36 3.37
N GLU A 41 -2.59 10.54 4.01
CA GLU A 41 -1.48 11.00 4.85
C GLU A 41 -1.17 10.01 5.98
N LYS A 42 -2.19 9.53 6.70
CA LYS A 42 -2.01 8.53 7.76
C LYS A 42 -1.45 7.22 7.24
N ILE A 43 -1.93 6.72 6.10
CA ILE A 43 -1.42 5.48 5.50
C ILE A 43 0.06 5.66 5.16
N VAL A 44 0.42 6.76 4.48
CA VAL A 44 1.82 7.04 4.11
C VAL A 44 2.71 7.16 5.35
N ALA A 45 2.21 7.78 6.42
CA ALA A 45 2.94 7.89 7.68
C ALA A 45 3.18 6.54 8.38
N LEU A 46 2.35 5.53 8.13
CA LEU A 46 2.52 4.18 8.69
C LEU A 46 3.57 3.34 7.93
N ILE A 47 3.76 3.56 6.63
CA ILE A 47 4.61 2.72 5.77
C ILE A 47 6.02 2.48 6.35
N PRO A 48 6.78 3.52 6.79
CA PRO A 48 8.15 3.32 7.27
C PRO A 48 8.24 2.39 8.49
N TYR A 49 7.16 2.29 9.29
CA TYR A 49 7.13 1.44 10.48
C TYR A 49 6.81 -0.03 10.17
N HIS A 50 6.33 -0.33 8.95
CA HIS A 50 5.84 -1.66 8.60
C HIS A 50 6.59 -2.34 7.46
N VAL A 51 7.44 -1.63 6.70
CA VAL A 51 8.20 -2.22 5.58
C VAL A 51 9.57 -2.76 5.99
N TYR A 52 10.26 -2.15 6.96
CA TYR A 52 11.54 -2.67 7.48
C TYR A 52 11.81 -2.12 8.88
N PRO A 53 12.36 -2.91 9.82
CA PRO A 53 12.69 -4.34 9.75
C PRO A 53 11.53 -5.26 10.16
N ILE A 54 10.32 -4.71 10.34
CA ILE A 54 9.19 -5.38 10.97
C ILE A 54 8.34 -6.17 9.95
N TYR A 55 8.27 -5.78 8.67
CA TYR A 55 7.54 -6.52 7.62
C TYR A 55 6.12 -6.96 8.05
N THR A 56 5.28 -5.97 8.36
CA THR A 56 3.89 -6.16 8.84
C THR A 56 2.92 -5.24 8.11
N LEU A 57 3.20 -4.89 6.86
CA LEU A 57 2.40 -3.91 6.13
C LEU A 57 0.93 -4.36 6.02
N CYS A 58 0.72 -5.57 5.52
CA CYS A 58 -0.62 -6.09 5.25
C CYS A 58 -1.33 -6.65 6.50
N THR A 59 -0.55 -7.20 7.43
CA THR A 59 -1.03 -7.84 8.67
C THR A 59 -1.23 -6.86 9.81
N ASN A 60 -0.75 -5.61 9.67
CA ASN A 60 -1.04 -4.56 10.62
C ASN A 60 -2.52 -4.12 10.53
N VAL A 61 -3.24 -4.29 11.63
CA VAL A 61 -4.68 -3.99 11.72
C VAL A 61 -4.96 -2.50 11.45
N GLN A 62 -4.09 -1.60 11.91
CA GLN A 62 -4.28 -0.16 11.71
C GLN A 62 -4.09 0.21 10.24
N PHE A 63 -3.05 -0.27 9.58
CA PHE A 63 -2.82 -0.05 8.15
C PHE A 63 -4.00 -0.55 7.31
N ALA A 64 -4.44 -1.80 7.53
CA ALA A 64 -5.57 -2.37 6.82
C ALA A 64 -6.89 -1.63 7.10
N LYS A 65 -7.06 -1.06 8.30
CA LYS A 65 -8.22 -0.23 8.65
C LYS A 65 -8.20 1.11 7.90
N GLU A 66 -7.07 1.82 7.92
CA GLU A 66 -6.98 3.12 7.24
C GLU A 66 -7.08 2.97 5.73
N TYR A 67 -6.51 1.91 5.14
CA TYR A 67 -6.69 1.59 3.73
C TYR A 67 -8.17 1.44 3.35
N ARG A 68 -8.93 0.60 4.07
CA ARG A 68 -10.37 0.41 3.80
C ARG A 68 -11.16 1.70 3.95
N ALA A 69 -10.88 2.47 5.01
CA ALA A 69 -11.52 3.77 5.22
C ALA A 69 -11.22 4.75 4.08
N ALA A 70 -9.99 4.75 3.55
CA ALA A 70 -9.64 5.57 2.39
C ALA A 70 -10.43 5.16 1.14
N MET A 71 -10.57 3.86 0.86
CA MET A 71 -11.35 3.37 -0.28
C MET A 71 -12.83 3.77 -0.17
N GLU A 72 -13.43 3.62 1.02
CA GLU A 72 -14.82 4.04 1.29
C GLU A 72 -15.03 5.54 1.08
N LEU A 73 -14.12 6.37 1.60
CA LEU A 73 -14.20 7.84 1.45
C LEU A 73 -14.01 8.28 0.00
N TYR A 74 -13.10 7.63 -0.73
CA TYR A 74 -12.90 7.87 -2.15
C TYR A 74 -14.18 7.53 -2.95
N GLU A 75 -14.76 6.35 -2.73
CA GLU A 75 -15.98 5.93 -3.40
C GLU A 75 -17.16 6.87 -3.09
N GLN A 76 -17.29 7.31 -1.83
CA GLN A 76 -18.27 8.29 -1.43
C GLN A 76 -18.08 9.62 -2.18
N ALA A 77 -16.84 10.13 -2.27
CA ALA A 77 -16.53 11.38 -2.95
C ALA A 77 -16.75 11.30 -4.47
N ALA A 78 -16.41 10.16 -5.08
CA ALA A 78 -16.57 9.91 -6.51
C ALA A 78 -18.04 9.70 -6.92
N SER A 79 -18.87 9.21 -5.98
CA SER A 79 -20.30 8.98 -6.21
C SER A 79 -21.16 10.23 -6.05
N ASP A 80 -20.67 11.26 -5.34
CA ASP A 80 -21.36 12.55 -5.25
C ASP A 80 -21.22 13.33 -6.58
N PRO A 81 -22.31 13.65 -7.29
CA PRO A 81 -22.23 14.28 -8.62
C PRO A 81 -21.58 15.67 -8.62
N VAL A 82 -21.69 16.42 -7.52
CA VAL A 82 -21.08 17.75 -7.38
C VAL A 82 -19.59 17.58 -7.12
N CYS A 83 -19.21 16.77 -6.13
CA CYS A 83 -17.80 16.51 -5.81
C CYS A 83 -17.04 15.84 -6.96
N ALA A 84 -17.65 14.86 -7.63
CA ALA A 84 -17.10 14.22 -8.82
C ALA A 84 -16.82 15.24 -9.93
N ARG A 85 -17.76 16.15 -10.19
CA ARG A 85 -17.56 17.20 -11.20
C ARG A 85 -16.46 18.16 -10.80
N MET A 86 -16.35 18.50 -9.52
CA MET A 86 -15.44 19.52 -9.02
C MET A 86 -14.00 19.03 -8.82
N ASN A 87 -13.82 17.82 -8.31
CA ASN A 87 -12.49 17.33 -7.91
C ASN A 87 -11.94 16.30 -8.91
N PHE A 88 -12.80 15.58 -9.62
CA PHE A 88 -12.37 14.45 -10.44
C PHE A 88 -12.33 14.74 -11.95
N LYS A 89 -13.30 15.50 -12.45
CA LYS A 89 -13.53 15.68 -13.90
C LYS A 89 -13.04 17.00 -14.49
N ARG A 90 -12.38 17.85 -13.68
CA ARG A 90 -11.99 19.22 -14.08
C ARG A 90 -10.60 19.35 -14.69
N SER A 91 -9.67 18.46 -14.33
CA SER A 91 -8.27 18.56 -14.71
C SER A 91 -7.76 17.23 -15.23
N ARG A 92 -6.82 17.28 -16.19
CA ARG A 92 -6.07 16.09 -16.63
C ARG A 92 -5.13 15.56 -15.54
N VAL A 93 -4.72 16.45 -14.63
CA VAL A 93 -3.98 16.08 -13.42
C VAL A 93 -5.00 16.08 -12.28
N ASN A 94 -5.44 14.89 -11.91
CA ASN A 94 -6.34 14.68 -10.78
C ASN A 94 -5.55 14.07 -9.63
N LEU A 95 -5.18 14.90 -8.66
CA LEU A 95 -4.40 14.45 -7.50
C LEU A 95 -5.15 13.41 -6.67
N ILE A 96 -6.48 13.49 -6.59
CA ILE A 96 -7.30 12.56 -5.80
C ILE A 96 -7.25 11.17 -6.43
N ASP A 97 -7.41 11.06 -7.75
CA ASP A 97 -7.25 9.78 -8.48
C ASP A 97 -5.83 9.25 -8.33
N MET A 98 -4.81 10.11 -8.46
CA MET A 98 -3.43 9.70 -8.31
C MET A 98 -3.16 9.12 -6.92
N MET A 99 -3.64 9.77 -5.85
CA MET A 99 -3.52 9.28 -4.48
C MET A 99 -4.22 7.92 -4.31
N HIS A 100 -5.44 7.78 -4.84
CA HIS A 100 -6.17 6.52 -4.83
C HIS A 100 -5.41 5.41 -5.56
N ASP A 101 -4.94 5.68 -6.77
CA ASP A 101 -4.24 4.71 -7.61
C ASP A 101 -2.92 4.27 -6.97
N GLN A 102 -2.23 5.17 -6.26
CA GLN A 102 -1.05 4.80 -5.48
C GLN A 102 -1.40 3.85 -4.32
N LEU A 103 -2.50 4.10 -3.59
CA LEU A 103 -2.95 3.19 -2.53
C LEU A 103 -3.36 1.83 -3.08
N VAL A 104 -4.15 1.80 -4.16
CA VAL A 104 -4.56 0.55 -4.83
C VAL A 104 -3.33 -0.22 -5.31
N SER A 105 -2.39 0.47 -5.97
CA SER A 105 -1.14 -0.12 -6.44
C SER A 105 -0.30 -0.69 -5.30
N LEU A 106 -0.17 0.03 -4.18
CA LEU A 106 0.52 -0.45 -2.98
C LEU A 106 -0.12 -1.74 -2.47
N TRP A 107 -1.45 -1.74 -2.31
CA TRP A 107 -2.21 -2.89 -1.80
C TRP A 107 -2.11 -4.12 -2.71
N SER A 108 -2.25 -3.92 -4.02
CA SER A 108 -2.21 -5.01 -4.99
C SER A 108 -0.80 -5.55 -5.19
N THR A 109 0.22 -4.69 -5.23
CA THR A 109 1.62 -5.09 -5.39
C THR A 109 2.10 -5.88 -4.18
N ALA A 110 1.74 -5.43 -2.97
CA ALA A 110 2.01 -6.17 -1.73
C ALA A 110 1.15 -7.43 -1.57
N ASN A 111 0.18 -7.64 -2.47
CA ASN A 111 -0.82 -8.70 -2.40
C ASN A 111 -1.49 -8.79 -1.01
N CYS A 112 -1.83 -7.64 -0.42
CA CYS A 112 -2.31 -7.59 0.96
C CYS A 112 -3.64 -8.31 1.17
N GLN A 113 -4.47 -8.40 0.14
CA GLN A 113 -5.74 -9.13 0.22
C GLN A 113 -5.52 -10.61 0.56
N ASP A 114 -4.45 -11.22 0.04
CA ASP A 114 -4.12 -12.62 0.29
C ASP A 114 -3.83 -12.93 1.77
N CYS A 115 -3.13 -12.02 2.45
CA CYS A 115 -2.90 -12.09 3.91
C CYS A 115 -4.21 -12.06 4.72
N LEU A 116 -5.25 -11.40 4.19
CA LEU A 116 -6.55 -11.30 4.87
C LEU A 116 -7.46 -12.48 4.55
N ASP A 117 -7.50 -12.91 3.29
CA ASP A 117 -8.30 -14.04 2.84
C ASP A 117 -7.81 -15.34 3.50
N ARG A 118 -6.50 -15.43 3.79
CA ARG A 118 -5.84 -16.54 4.48
C ARG A 118 -5.38 -16.18 5.89
N ALA A 119 -6.17 -15.38 6.61
CA ALA A 119 -5.77 -14.84 7.91
C ALA A 119 -5.40 -15.91 8.95
N ASN A 120 -5.87 -17.15 8.83
CA ASN A 120 -5.51 -18.23 9.74
C ASN A 120 -4.11 -18.77 9.41
N GLU A 121 -3.85 -19.08 8.15
CA GLU A 121 -2.58 -19.61 7.67
C GLU A 121 -1.46 -18.56 7.78
N THR A 122 -1.77 -17.29 7.47
CA THR A 122 -0.84 -16.17 7.70
C THR A 122 -0.47 -16.04 9.18
N ARG A 123 -1.44 -16.16 10.09
CA ARG A 123 -1.19 -16.07 11.53
C ARG A 123 -0.37 -17.24 12.06
N GLU A 124 -0.65 -18.44 11.59
CA GLU A 124 0.11 -19.64 11.94
C GLU A 124 1.56 -19.52 11.43
N PHE A 125 1.77 -19.01 10.21
CA PHE A 125 3.10 -18.74 9.68
C PHE A 125 3.89 -17.73 10.51
N LEU A 126 3.26 -16.61 10.89
CA LEU A 126 3.90 -15.63 11.76
C LEU A 126 4.20 -16.18 13.16
N ALA A 127 3.39 -17.12 13.68
CA ALA A 127 3.67 -17.79 14.94
C ALA A 127 4.91 -18.70 14.85
N HIS A 128 5.07 -19.45 13.76
CA HIS A 128 6.28 -20.24 13.52
C HIS A 128 7.51 -19.37 13.29
N PHE A 129 7.36 -18.21 12.66
CA PHE A 129 8.41 -17.21 12.58
C PHE A 129 8.86 -16.77 13.98
N ASP A 130 7.93 -16.39 14.86
CA ASP A 130 8.24 -15.96 16.22
C ASP A 130 8.90 -17.09 17.05
N GLU A 131 8.47 -18.33 16.85
CA GLU A 131 9.06 -19.50 17.50
C GLU A 131 10.52 -19.72 17.08
N LEU A 132 10.78 -19.69 15.77
CA LEU A 132 12.14 -19.79 15.25
C LEU A 132 13.01 -18.63 15.73
N ASP A 133 12.51 -17.39 15.67
CA ASP A 133 13.26 -16.21 16.13
C ASP A 133 13.66 -16.32 17.61
N LYS A 134 12.74 -16.79 18.46
CA LYS A 134 13.02 -17.09 19.87
C LYS A 134 14.08 -18.18 20.02
N CYS A 135 14.02 -19.24 19.20
CA CYS A 135 15.02 -20.29 19.23
C CYS A 135 16.41 -19.78 18.82
N LEU A 136 16.51 -19.04 17.71
CA LEU A 136 17.75 -18.44 17.22
C LEU A 136 18.36 -17.49 18.26
N THR A 137 17.53 -16.67 18.90
CA THR A 137 17.94 -15.74 19.97
C THR A 137 18.42 -16.48 21.23
N LYS A 138 17.81 -17.62 21.55
CA LYS A 138 18.25 -18.46 22.67
C LYS A 138 19.59 -19.16 22.38
N HIS A 139 19.85 -19.52 21.13
CA HIS A 139 20.99 -20.33 20.71
C HIS A 139 21.97 -19.59 19.78
N LEU A 140 22.21 -18.29 20.00
CA LEU A 140 22.99 -17.41 19.11
C LEU A 140 24.35 -17.96 18.63
N LEU A 141 25.05 -18.74 19.46
CA LEU A 141 26.38 -19.27 19.13
C LEU A 141 26.34 -20.54 18.27
N SER A 142 25.26 -21.33 18.36
CA SER A 142 25.12 -22.62 17.67
C SER A 142 23.66 -23.03 17.51
N PRO A 143 22.87 -22.30 16.70
CA PRO A 143 21.42 -22.50 16.62
C PRO A 143 21.00 -23.63 15.68
N CYS A 144 21.89 -24.11 14.81
CA CYS A 144 21.53 -24.98 13.69
C CYS A 144 20.86 -26.29 14.13
N ASP A 145 21.46 -27.00 15.09
CA ASP A 145 20.87 -28.24 15.60
C ASP A 145 19.64 -28.00 16.48
N PRO A 146 19.68 -27.13 17.51
CA PRO A 146 18.53 -26.94 18.40
C PRO A 146 17.32 -26.28 17.73
N CYS A 147 17.52 -25.53 16.63
CA CYS A 147 16.45 -24.84 15.91
C CYS A 147 16.09 -25.48 14.56
N ALA A 148 16.68 -26.62 14.22
CA ALA A 148 16.42 -27.32 12.95
C ALA A 148 14.94 -27.68 12.76
N GLU A 149 14.27 -28.11 13.84
CA GLU A 149 12.85 -28.47 13.81
C GLU A 149 11.98 -27.24 13.54
N SER A 150 12.16 -26.15 14.29
CA SER A 150 11.42 -24.89 14.07
C SER A 150 11.67 -24.32 12.68
N TYR A 151 12.89 -24.40 12.16
CA TYR A 151 13.19 -24.01 10.78
C TYR A 151 12.49 -24.91 9.75
N GLY A 152 12.46 -26.22 9.97
CA GLY A 152 11.75 -27.17 9.13
C GLY A 152 10.24 -26.91 9.11
N ALA A 153 9.64 -26.58 10.26
CA ALA A 153 8.22 -26.26 10.39
C ALA A 153 7.83 -25.02 9.56
N ILE A 154 8.53 -23.90 9.74
CA ILE A 154 8.22 -22.67 8.98
C ILE A 154 8.47 -22.84 7.47
N GLN A 155 9.55 -23.52 7.07
CA GLN A 155 9.83 -23.79 5.66
C GLN A 155 8.76 -24.69 5.04
N GLY A 156 8.34 -25.75 5.73
CA GLY A 156 7.30 -26.66 5.26
C GLY A 156 5.94 -25.96 5.10
N GLN A 157 5.59 -25.09 6.05
CA GLN A 157 4.35 -24.31 5.97
C GLN A 157 4.40 -23.27 4.85
N TYR A 158 5.52 -22.55 4.69
CA TYR A 158 5.71 -21.63 3.56
C TYR A 158 5.53 -22.34 2.22
N GLU A 159 6.13 -23.52 2.05
CA GLU A 159 5.92 -24.31 0.83
C GLU A 159 4.46 -24.74 0.65
N GLY A 160 3.74 -25.04 1.73
CA GLY A 160 2.29 -25.28 1.70
C GLY A 160 1.52 -24.06 1.18
N LEU A 161 1.83 -22.87 1.70
CA LEU A 161 1.23 -21.60 1.28
C LEU A 161 1.48 -21.27 -0.20
N VAL A 162 2.68 -21.57 -0.71
CA VAL A 162 3.07 -21.33 -2.11
C VAL A 162 2.45 -22.36 -3.05
N ARG A 163 2.52 -23.67 -2.73
CA ARG A 163 1.97 -24.74 -3.58
C ARG A 163 0.47 -24.62 -3.82
N GLY A 164 -0.24 -23.97 -2.91
CA GLY A 164 -1.68 -23.78 -3.04
C GLY A 164 -2.10 -22.79 -4.13
N HIS A 165 -1.28 -21.81 -4.53
CA HIS A 165 -1.78 -20.55 -5.10
C HIS A 165 -1.00 -19.99 -6.30
N LYS A 166 -1.60 -18.97 -6.93
CA LYS A 166 -1.04 -18.11 -8.00
C LYS A 166 0.37 -17.65 -7.62
N ASP A 167 1.18 -17.32 -8.62
CA ASP A 167 2.63 -17.04 -8.56
C ASP A 167 3.10 -15.97 -7.51
N THR A 168 2.20 -15.41 -6.70
CA THR A 168 2.49 -14.40 -5.68
C THR A 168 1.74 -14.68 -4.36
N ILE A 169 2.45 -14.58 -3.24
CA ILE A 169 1.93 -14.62 -1.86
C ILE A 169 1.95 -13.19 -1.27
N CYS A 170 1.28 -12.94 -0.15
CA CYS A 170 1.38 -11.62 0.47
C CYS A 170 2.80 -11.29 0.96
N VAL A 171 3.18 -10.02 0.82
CA VAL A 171 4.55 -9.54 1.03
C VAL A 171 5.06 -9.76 2.45
N ASP A 172 4.19 -9.66 3.47
CA ASP A 172 4.56 -9.88 4.86
C ASP A 172 5.09 -11.31 5.08
N VAL A 173 4.46 -12.32 4.45
CA VAL A 173 4.90 -13.71 4.53
C VAL A 173 6.19 -13.92 3.75
N GLU A 174 6.28 -13.35 2.54
CA GLU A 174 7.45 -13.45 1.68
C GLU A 174 8.69 -12.85 2.34
N ASP A 175 8.60 -11.63 2.84
CA ASP A 175 9.71 -10.93 3.46
C ASP A 175 10.15 -11.59 4.76
N ARG A 176 9.22 -12.09 5.57
CA ARG A 176 9.57 -12.88 6.76
C ARG A 176 10.26 -14.18 6.42
N MET A 177 9.84 -14.87 5.35
CA MET A 177 10.55 -16.07 4.89
C MET A 177 11.94 -15.72 4.34
N ASN A 178 12.08 -14.62 3.60
CA ASN A 178 13.36 -14.14 3.10
C ASN A 178 14.31 -13.79 4.24
N GLN A 179 13.82 -13.12 5.28
CA GLN A 179 14.56 -12.85 6.51
C GLN A 179 14.99 -14.15 7.18
N THR A 180 14.07 -15.10 7.38
CA THR A 180 14.38 -16.42 7.95
C THR A 180 15.47 -17.16 7.16
N ARG A 181 15.37 -17.20 5.82
CA ARG A 181 16.37 -17.83 4.95
C ARG A 181 17.73 -17.14 5.06
N HIS A 182 17.75 -15.82 5.08
CA HIS A 182 18.99 -15.06 5.21
C HIS A 182 19.68 -15.36 6.56
N ARG A 183 18.93 -15.28 7.66
CA ARG A 183 19.48 -15.58 8.99
C ARG A 183 19.98 -17.01 9.10
N TRP A 184 19.18 -17.98 8.65
CA TRP A 184 19.55 -19.39 8.70
C TRP A 184 20.81 -19.72 7.87
N SER A 185 20.85 -19.23 6.63
CA SER A 185 21.91 -19.62 5.67
C SER A 185 23.15 -18.75 5.73
N ALA A 186 22.99 -17.42 5.84
CA ALA A 186 24.09 -16.46 5.74
C ALA A 186 24.61 -16.01 7.12
N GLU A 187 23.70 -15.69 8.06
CA GLU A 187 24.10 -15.24 9.40
C GLU A 187 24.64 -16.42 10.24
N PHE A 188 23.86 -17.51 10.35
CA PHE A 188 24.21 -18.66 11.18
C PHE A 188 24.88 -19.82 10.43
N ASN A 189 25.01 -19.74 9.10
CA ASN A 189 25.69 -20.76 8.27
C ASN A 189 25.14 -22.20 8.40
N CYS A 190 23.87 -22.37 8.77
CA CYS A 190 23.29 -23.68 9.07
C CYS A 190 23.09 -24.60 7.86
N CYS A 191 23.21 -24.06 6.64
CA CYS A 191 23.17 -24.87 5.41
C CYS A 191 24.47 -25.64 5.14
N ARG A 192 25.61 -25.28 5.78
CA ARG A 192 26.92 -25.90 5.51
C ARG A 192 27.08 -27.28 6.15
N ASN A 193 26.35 -27.58 7.22
CA ASN A 193 26.57 -28.81 8.00
C ASN A 193 25.90 -30.06 7.42
N ARG A 194 24.99 -29.95 6.43
CA ARG A 194 24.32 -31.12 5.83
C ARG A 194 25.25 -31.99 4.96
N GLN A 195 26.47 -31.54 4.64
CA GLN A 195 27.46 -32.37 3.93
C GLN A 195 28.30 -33.27 4.86
N HIS A 196 28.16 -33.16 6.18
CA HIS A 196 28.94 -33.98 7.13
C HIS A 196 28.09 -34.95 7.98
N SER A 197 26.80 -35.11 7.66
CA SER A 197 25.89 -36.03 8.36
C SER A 197 25.39 -37.17 7.48
N THR A 198 26.22 -37.64 6.55
CA THR A 198 26.08 -38.97 5.96
C THR A 198 27.31 -39.77 6.34
N THR A 199 27.07 -40.68 7.28
CA THR A 199 27.92 -41.82 7.64
C THR A 199 28.23 -42.66 6.41
#